data_AF-A0A843FXW3-F1
#
_entry.id   AF-A0A843FXW3-F1
#
_cell.length_a   1.000
_cell.length_b   1.000
_cell.length_c   1.000
_cell.angle_alpha   90.00
_cell.angle_beta   90.00
_cell.angle_gamma   90.00
#
_symmetry.space_group_name_H-M   'P 1'
#
loop_
_entity.id
_entity.type
_entity.pdbx_description
1 polymer ?
#
loop_
_entity_poly.entity_id
_entity_poly.type
_entity_poly.pdbx_seq_one_letter_code
_entity_poly.pdbx_strand_id
1 'polypeptide(L)'
;MKQRMRELNIKMTELSEYVKVSRPTLYKYIESYESGDFSSLPEHILKLFKLMENPDVTKEQVVTFTISSFSETDANDSREKIRRYLANPSSSARKIDFIANLVESDCLDDLIPYLNDCISILSKEKIDDDGTYQVARLLLMKSQLSRNLPLKGDELEEAKKLAEELNVH
;
A
#
# COMPACT_ATOMS: atom_id res chain seq x y z
N MET A 1 1.73 -22.97 21.44
CA MET A 1 0.72 -21.93 21.14
C MET A 1 -0.44 -21.87 22.13
N LYS A 2 -1.10 -22.99 22.48
CA LYS A 2 -2.25 -22.98 23.43
C LYS A 2 -1.90 -22.34 24.78
N GLN A 3 -0.69 -22.61 25.29
CA GLN A 3 -0.17 -21.97 26.50
C GLN A 3 -0.02 -20.46 26.33
N ARG A 4 0.55 -20.01 25.21
CA ARG A 4 0.80 -18.60 24.95
C ARG A 4 -0.49 -17.78 24.86
N MET A 5 -1.54 -18.35 24.26
CA MET A 5 -2.88 -17.75 24.28
C MET A 5 -3.40 -17.55 25.70
N ARG A 6 -3.14 -18.49 26.63
CA ARG A 6 -3.54 -18.35 28.04
C ARG A 6 -2.76 -17.23 28.73
N GLU A 7 -1.45 -17.15 28.50
CA GLU A 7 -0.58 -16.10 29.04
C GLU A 7 -1.02 -14.71 28.56
N LEU A 8 -1.41 -14.59 27.30
CA LEU A 8 -1.91 -13.35 26.70
C LEU A 8 -3.38 -13.05 27.03
N ASN A 9 -4.06 -13.92 27.78
CA ASN A 9 -5.50 -13.82 28.06
C ASN A 9 -6.35 -13.67 26.78
N ILE A 10 -6.02 -14.45 25.75
CA ILE A 10 -6.73 -14.53 24.48
C ILE A 10 -7.51 -15.84 24.43
N LYS A 11 -8.84 -15.75 24.32
CA LYS A 11 -9.70 -16.93 24.15
C LYS A 11 -9.65 -17.42 22.71
N MET A 12 -9.87 -18.73 22.54
CA MET A 12 -10.00 -19.34 21.21
C MET A 12 -11.09 -18.69 20.38
N THR A 13 -12.19 -18.29 21.03
CA THR A 13 -13.32 -17.63 20.39
C THR A 13 -12.92 -16.26 19.85
N GLU A 14 -12.24 -15.45 20.66
CA GLU A 14 -11.73 -14.14 20.27
C GLU A 14 -10.74 -14.26 19.12
N LEU A 15 -9.76 -15.16 19.23
CA LEU A 15 -8.75 -15.33 18.18
C LEU A 15 -9.38 -15.80 16.86
N SER A 16 -10.36 -16.72 16.92
CA SER A 16 -11.07 -17.18 15.73
C SER A 16 -11.84 -16.07 15.01
N GLU A 17 -12.39 -15.12 15.78
CA GLU A 17 -13.06 -13.94 15.24
C GLU A 17 -12.05 -12.98 14.63
N TYR A 18 -10.93 -12.73 15.31
CA TYR A 18 -9.88 -11.83 14.82
C TYR A 18 -9.28 -12.32 13.50
N VAL A 19 -8.98 -13.63 13.39
CA VAL A 19 -8.37 -14.21 12.19
C VAL A 19 -9.39 -14.64 11.13
N LYS A 20 -10.69 -14.46 11.38
CA LYS A 20 -11.80 -14.83 10.48
C LYS A 20 -11.80 -16.29 10.01
N VAL A 21 -11.44 -17.23 10.87
CA VAL A 21 -11.54 -18.68 10.55
C VAL A 21 -12.40 -19.41 11.56
N SER A 22 -12.99 -20.54 11.14
CA SER A 22 -13.76 -21.36 12.05
C SER A 22 -12.89 -21.86 13.21
N ARG A 23 -13.46 -22.02 14.42
CA ARG A 23 -12.73 -22.58 15.57
C ARG A 23 -12.09 -23.93 15.25
N PRO A 24 -12.76 -24.90 14.60
CA PRO A 24 -12.11 -26.15 14.18
C PRO A 24 -10.90 -25.93 13.27
N THR A 25 -10.97 -24.97 12.35
CA THR A 25 -9.84 -24.61 11.48
C THR A 25 -8.68 -24.03 12.30
N LEU A 26 -8.96 -23.12 13.24
CA LEU A 26 -7.93 -22.53 14.10
C LEU A 26 -7.27 -23.59 15.01
N TYR A 27 -8.03 -24.57 15.51
CA TYR A 27 -7.47 -25.70 16.24
C TYR A 27 -6.48 -26.51 15.39
N LYS A 28 -6.85 -26.81 14.13
CA LYS A 28 -5.95 -27.50 13.20
C LYS A 28 -4.67 -26.70 12.96
N TYR A 29 -4.78 -25.39 12.72
CA TYR A 29 -3.59 -24.55 12.52
C TYR A 29 -2.68 -24.51 13.74
N ILE A 30 -3.24 -24.46 14.95
CA ILE A 30 -2.46 -24.52 16.18
C ILE A 30 -1.72 -25.86 16.30
N GLU A 31 -2.39 -26.98 16.00
CA GLU A 31 -1.78 -28.31 16.06
C GLU A 31 -0.67 -28.46 15.03
N SER A 32 -0.91 -28.04 13.79
CA SER A 32 0.10 -28.02 12.71
C SER A 32 1.30 -27.14 13.08
N TYR A 33 1.08 -25.99 13.72
CA TYR A 33 2.17 -25.12 14.15
C TYR A 33 2.98 -25.75 15.29
N GLU A 34 2.32 -26.35 16.28
CA GLU A 34 2.96 -27.01 17.42
C GLU A 34 3.70 -28.29 17.02
N SER A 35 3.25 -28.99 15.97
CA SER A 35 3.94 -30.16 15.41
C SER A 35 5.08 -29.83 14.44
N GLY A 36 5.26 -28.55 14.10
CA GLY A 36 6.26 -28.09 13.13
C GLY A 36 5.88 -28.34 11.66
N ASP A 37 4.65 -28.78 11.38
CA ASP A 37 4.14 -28.94 10.02
C ASP A 37 3.51 -27.62 9.53
N PHE A 38 4.33 -26.81 8.87
CA PHE A 38 3.88 -25.52 8.33
C PHE A 38 3.31 -25.61 6.91
N SER A 39 3.25 -26.80 6.30
CA SER A 39 2.86 -26.97 4.89
C SER A 39 1.41 -26.55 4.61
N SER A 40 0.54 -26.69 5.62
CA SER A 40 -0.89 -26.39 5.54
C SER A 40 -1.29 -25.07 6.22
N LEU A 41 -0.32 -24.33 6.76
CA LEU A 41 -0.57 -23.06 7.45
C LEU A 41 -0.54 -21.88 6.48
N PRO A 42 -1.62 -21.07 6.43
CA PRO A 42 -1.58 -19.80 5.74
C PRO A 42 -0.46 -18.90 6.31
N GLU A 43 0.25 -18.19 5.42
CA GLU A 43 1.42 -17.37 5.80
C GLU A 43 1.08 -16.32 6.88
N HIS A 44 -0.11 -15.71 6.80
CA HIS A 44 -0.58 -14.73 7.78
C HIS A 44 -0.82 -15.35 9.18
N ILE A 45 -1.29 -16.60 9.24
CA ILE A 45 -1.44 -17.35 10.51
C ILE A 45 -0.04 -17.67 11.06
N LEU A 46 0.89 -18.08 10.20
CA LEU A 46 2.26 -18.37 10.61
C LEU A 46 2.94 -17.14 11.22
N LYS A 47 2.80 -15.97 10.60
CA LYS A 47 3.33 -14.70 11.11
C LYS A 47 2.69 -14.30 12.44
N LEU A 48 1.38 -14.45 12.57
CA LEU A 48 0.66 -14.22 13.83
C LEU A 48 1.21 -15.11 14.95
N PHE A 49 1.36 -16.40 14.70
CA PHE A 49 1.87 -17.35 15.70
C PHE A 49 3.31 -17.05 16.10
N LYS A 50 4.19 -16.71 15.15
CA LYS A 50 5.55 -16.26 15.46
C LYS A 50 5.58 -14.98 16.29
N LEU A 51 4.71 -14.01 15.99
CA LEU A 51 4.56 -12.80 16.80
C LEU A 51 4.12 -13.16 18.22
N MET A 52 3.15 -14.05 18.37
CA MET A 52 2.64 -14.48 19.67
C MET A 52 3.72 -15.16 20.52
N GLU A 53 4.68 -15.87 19.92
CA GLU A 53 5.79 -16.50 20.65
C GLU A 53 6.78 -15.50 21.26
N ASN A 54 6.80 -14.24 20.81
CA ASN A 54 7.63 -13.23 21.44
C ASN A 54 7.17 -13.00 22.90
N PRO A 55 8.04 -13.18 23.91
CA PRO A 55 7.66 -13.03 25.32
C PRO A 55 7.15 -11.63 25.67
N ASP A 56 7.62 -10.59 24.97
CA ASP A 56 7.28 -9.19 25.24
C ASP A 56 5.97 -8.73 24.56
N VAL A 57 5.36 -9.59 23.74
CA VAL A 57 4.14 -9.22 23.02
C VAL A 57 2.95 -9.09 23.98
N THR A 58 2.12 -8.07 23.76
CA THR A 58 0.88 -7.85 24.51
C THR A 58 -0.35 -8.31 23.73
N LYS A 59 -1.48 -8.51 24.43
CA LYS A 59 -2.77 -8.80 23.79
C LYS A 59 -3.15 -7.73 22.75
N GLU A 60 -2.95 -6.45 23.07
CA GLU A 60 -3.27 -5.33 22.18
C GLU A 60 -2.43 -5.35 20.90
N GLN A 61 -1.16 -5.72 21.00
CA GLN A 61 -0.28 -5.89 19.83
C GLN A 61 -0.74 -7.05 18.95
N VAL A 62 -1.15 -8.17 19.55
CA VAL A 62 -1.73 -9.31 18.82
C VAL A 62 -3.03 -8.91 18.13
N VAL A 63 -3.94 -8.22 18.82
CA VAL A 63 -5.20 -7.74 18.23
C VAL A 63 -4.92 -6.76 17.08
N THR A 64 -4.02 -5.80 17.28
CA THR A 64 -3.65 -4.81 16.26
C THR A 64 -3.07 -5.49 15.02
N PHE A 65 -2.13 -6.42 15.21
CA PHE A 65 -1.56 -7.21 14.12
C PHE A 65 -2.62 -8.04 13.39
N THR A 66 -3.57 -8.60 14.14
CA THR A 66 -4.61 -9.43 13.55
C THR A 66 -5.60 -8.58 12.76
N ILE A 67 -6.01 -7.42 13.28
CA ILE A 67 -6.82 -6.45 12.53
C ILE A 67 -6.09 -6.04 11.25
N SER A 68 -4.80 -5.71 11.28
CA SER A 68 -4.08 -5.29 10.08
C SER A 68 -3.79 -6.42 9.08
N SER A 69 -3.65 -7.66 9.55
CA SER A 69 -3.25 -8.79 8.71
C SER A 69 -4.43 -9.64 8.22
N PHE A 70 -5.60 -9.51 8.87
CA PHE A 70 -6.81 -10.29 8.62
C PHE A 70 -8.04 -9.41 8.38
N SER A 71 -7.92 -8.08 8.45
CA SER A 71 -8.82 -7.24 7.69
C SER A 71 -8.63 -7.60 6.22
N GLU A 72 -9.59 -8.35 5.69
CA GLU A 72 -9.89 -8.40 4.26
C GLU A 72 -10.16 -6.98 3.76
N THR A 73 -9.10 -6.22 3.57
CA THR A 73 -9.02 -5.11 2.65
C THR A 73 -7.86 -5.42 1.74
N ASP A 74 -8.07 -6.49 0.97
CA ASP A 74 -7.37 -6.82 -0.26
C ASP A 74 -5.83 -6.95 -0.23
N ALA A 75 -5.32 -7.68 -1.20
CA ALA A 75 -3.97 -7.42 -1.72
C ALA A 75 -3.83 -5.99 -2.34
N ASN A 76 -4.68 -5.04 -1.93
CA ASN A 76 -4.96 -3.78 -2.59
C ASN A 76 -5.28 -2.61 -1.64
N ASP A 77 -5.11 -2.73 -0.31
CA ASP A 77 -5.11 -1.53 0.53
C ASP A 77 -3.87 -0.67 0.22
N SER A 78 -4.07 0.31 -0.67
CA SER A 78 -3.06 1.30 -1.05
C SER A 78 -2.42 1.96 0.17
N ARG A 79 -3.14 2.06 1.30
CA ARG A 79 -2.61 2.62 2.55
C ARG A 79 -1.52 1.74 3.15
N GLU A 80 -1.71 0.43 3.18
CA GLU A 80 -0.70 -0.50 3.68
C GLU A 80 0.52 -0.59 2.75
N LYS A 81 0.30 -0.52 1.42
CA LYS A 81 1.39 -0.41 0.44
C LYS A 81 2.24 0.85 0.68
N ILE A 82 1.59 2.00 0.91
CA ILE A 82 2.26 3.26 1.25
C ILE A 82 2.98 3.14 2.59
N ARG A 83 2.34 2.58 3.62
CA ARG A 83 2.95 2.40 4.96
C ARG A 83 4.23 1.57 4.90
N ARG A 84 4.22 0.44 4.19
CA ARG A 84 5.41 -0.40 3.98
C ARG A 84 6.50 0.32 3.20
N TYR A 85 6.12 1.11 2.20
CA TYR A 85 7.06 1.95 1.46
C TYR A 85 7.74 2.98 2.37
N LEU A 86 6.98 3.67 3.22
CA LEU A 86 7.51 4.65 4.16
C LEU A 86 8.40 4.04 5.25
N ALA A 87 8.11 2.80 5.68
CA ALA A 87 8.90 2.11 6.69
C ALA A 87 10.22 1.51 6.15
N ASN A 88 10.39 1.41 4.82
CA ASN A 88 11.59 0.84 4.22
C ASN A 88 12.73 1.88 4.13
N PRO A 89 13.89 1.66 4.78
CA PRO A 89 15.02 2.60 4.75
C PRO A 89 15.60 2.87 3.36
N SER A 90 15.38 1.96 2.41
CA SER A 90 15.86 2.08 1.03
C SER A 90 14.89 2.82 0.10
N SER A 91 13.78 3.35 0.64
CA SER A 91 12.81 4.11 -0.14
C SER A 91 13.36 5.46 -0.60
N SER A 92 12.85 5.94 -1.73
CA SER A 92 13.31 7.19 -2.34
C SER A 92 12.77 8.38 -1.55
N ALA A 93 13.66 9.15 -0.91
CA ALA A 93 13.31 10.37 -0.19
C ALA A 93 12.46 11.32 -1.06
N ARG A 94 12.86 11.54 -2.33
CA ARG A 94 12.11 12.38 -3.29
C ARG A 94 10.67 11.90 -3.53
N LYS A 95 10.44 10.59 -3.52
CA LYS A 95 9.10 10.03 -3.70
C LYS A 95 8.27 10.20 -2.43
N ILE A 96 8.89 10.11 -1.26
CA ILE A 96 8.24 10.37 0.03
C ILE A 96 7.84 11.84 0.12
N ASP A 97 8.74 12.77 -0.18
CA ASP A 97 8.47 14.20 -0.18
C ASP A 97 7.33 14.55 -1.14
N PHE A 98 7.31 13.94 -2.33
CA PHE A 98 6.23 14.14 -3.29
C PHE A 98 4.88 13.64 -2.76
N ILE A 99 4.84 12.47 -2.10
CA ILE A 99 3.60 11.97 -1.48
C ILE A 99 3.14 12.92 -0.35
N ALA A 100 4.06 13.44 0.47
CA ALA A 100 3.73 14.40 1.52
C ALA A 100 3.12 15.68 0.93
N ASN A 101 3.74 16.25 -0.12
CA ASN A 101 3.22 17.45 -0.78
C ASN A 101 1.83 17.25 -1.40
N LEU A 102 1.55 16.06 -1.96
CA LEU A 102 0.21 15.73 -2.48
C LEU A 102 -0.86 15.59 -1.39
N VAL A 103 -0.46 15.33 -0.14
CA VAL A 103 -1.40 15.26 1.00
C VAL A 103 -1.62 16.64 1.61
N GLU A 104 -0.61 17.51 1.56
CA GLU A 104 -0.64 18.85 2.13
C GLU A 104 -1.19 19.92 1.18
N SER A 105 -1.31 19.63 -0.12
CA SER A 105 -1.73 20.59 -1.14
C SER A 105 -2.63 19.96 -2.19
N ASP A 106 -3.74 20.66 -2.47
CA ASP A 106 -4.76 20.24 -3.43
C ASP A 106 -4.44 20.72 -4.87
N CYS A 107 -3.33 21.43 -5.09
CA CYS A 107 -3.00 22.06 -6.38
C CYS A 107 -2.81 21.08 -7.55
N LEU A 108 -2.72 19.78 -7.26
CA LEU A 108 -2.56 18.72 -8.25
C LEU A 108 -3.75 17.74 -8.27
N ASP A 109 -4.80 17.97 -7.47
CA ASP A 109 -5.90 17.01 -7.29
C ASP A 109 -6.61 16.69 -8.60
N ASP A 110 -6.84 17.69 -9.44
CA ASP A 110 -7.46 17.51 -10.77
C ASP A 110 -6.60 16.66 -11.71
N LEU A 111 -5.29 16.59 -11.48
CA LEU A 111 -4.36 15.78 -12.26
C LEU A 111 -4.22 14.35 -11.72
N ILE A 112 -4.55 14.11 -10.44
CA ILE A 112 -4.39 12.79 -9.80
C ILE A 112 -5.13 11.68 -10.56
N PRO A 113 -6.42 11.83 -10.97
CA PRO A 113 -7.12 10.80 -11.74
C PRO A 113 -6.39 10.45 -13.04
N TYR A 114 -5.97 11.45 -13.81
CA TYR A 114 -5.24 11.26 -15.05
C TYR A 114 -3.92 10.52 -14.85
N LEU A 115 -3.15 10.88 -13.82
CA LEU A 115 -1.88 10.23 -13.49
C LEU A 115 -2.10 8.76 -13.06
N ASN A 116 -3.15 8.47 -12.30
CA ASN A 116 -3.49 7.10 -11.92
C ASN A 116 -3.87 6.24 -13.13
N ASP A 117 -4.68 6.77 -14.04
CA ASP A 117 -5.05 6.10 -15.29
C ASP A 117 -3.81 5.82 -16.15
N CYS A 118 -2.90 6.81 -16.25
CA CYS A 118 -1.63 6.63 -16.95
C CYS A 118 -0.79 5.50 -16.34
N ILE A 119 -0.67 5.43 -15.01
CA ILE A 119 0.06 4.35 -14.33
C ILE A 119 -0.58 2.98 -14.65
N SER A 120 -1.91 2.91 -14.60
CA SER A 120 -2.67 1.69 -14.92
C SER A 120 -2.40 1.22 -16.35
N ILE A 121 -2.47 2.12 -17.33
CA ILE A 121 -2.22 1.81 -18.74
C ILE A 121 -0.75 1.40 -18.97
N LEU A 122 0.20 2.17 -18.43
CA LEU A 122 1.64 1.93 -18.61
C LEU A 122 2.13 0.65 -17.91
N SER A 123 1.37 0.13 -16.94
CA SER A 123 1.69 -1.13 -16.25
C SER A 123 1.28 -2.39 -17.01
N LYS A 124 0.51 -2.25 -18.11
CA LYS A 124 0.09 -3.38 -18.95
C LYS A 124 1.27 -3.91 -19.77
N GLU A 125 1.33 -5.21 -19.99
CA GLU A 125 2.37 -5.84 -20.83
C GLU A 125 2.31 -5.37 -22.30
N LYS A 126 1.11 -5.01 -22.78
CA LYS A 126 0.88 -4.47 -24.12
C LYS A 126 -0.07 -3.28 -24.03
N ILE A 127 0.29 -2.22 -24.75
CA ILE A 127 -0.48 -0.98 -24.86
C ILE A 127 -0.97 -0.90 -26.31
N ASP A 128 -2.27 -0.72 -26.50
CA ASP A 128 -2.89 -0.50 -27.80
C ASP A 128 -2.85 0.97 -28.20
N ASP A 129 -3.36 1.29 -29.39
CA ASP A 129 -3.33 2.66 -29.92
C ASP A 129 -4.16 3.63 -29.06
N ASP A 130 -5.29 3.17 -28.50
CA ASP A 130 -6.13 3.97 -27.61
C ASP A 130 -5.43 4.26 -26.27
N GLY A 131 -4.86 3.23 -25.64
CA GLY A 131 -4.06 3.41 -24.43
C GLY A 131 -2.85 4.31 -24.68
N THR A 132 -2.20 4.18 -25.84
CA THR A 132 -1.08 5.05 -26.25
C THR A 132 -1.54 6.50 -26.39
N TYR A 133 -2.70 6.73 -27.00
CA TYR A 133 -3.28 8.06 -27.14
C TYR A 133 -3.56 8.71 -25.76
N GLN A 134 -4.14 7.95 -24.82
CA GLN A 134 -4.47 8.43 -23.48
C GLN A 134 -3.24 8.89 -22.69
N VAL A 135 -2.11 8.18 -22.81
CA VAL A 135 -0.87 8.49 -22.07
C VAL A 135 0.11 9.39 -22.86
N ALA A 136 -0.22 9.74 -24.11
CA ALA A 136 0.70 10.43 -25.02
C ALA A 136 1.23 11.74 -24.44
N ARG A 137 0.37 12.57 -23.84
CA ARG A 137 0.77 13.86 -23.25
C ARG A 137 1.82 13.67 -22.15
N LEU A 138 1.60 12.71 -21.25
CA LEU A 138 2.55 12.38 -20.19
C LEU A 138 3.88 11.86 -20.75
N LEU A 139 3.85 10.97 -21.75
CA LEU A 139 5.06 10.41 -22.37
C LEU A 139 5.89 11.49 -23.10
N LEU A 140 5.22 12.38 -23.82
CA LEU A 140 5.86 13.49 -24.51
C LEU A 140 6.47 14.47 -23.51
N MET A 141 5.73 14.86 -22.47
CA MET A 141 6.24 15.72 -21.39
C MET A 141 7.47 15.09 -20.72
N LYS A 142 7.41 13.80 -20.35
CA LYS A 142 8.54 13.07 -19.77
C LYS A 142 9.77 13.09 -20.69
N SER A 143 9.56 12.89 -22.00
CA SER A 143 10.64 12.94 -23.00
C SER A 143 11.26 14.33 -23.12
N GLN A 144 10.44 15.39 -23.13
CA GLN A 144 10.90 16.78 -23.21
C GLN A 144 11.73 17.17 -21.97
N LEU A 145 11.24 16.86 -20.76
CA LEU A 145 11.93 17.12 -19.51
C LEU A 145 13.25 16.33 -19.42
N SER A 146 13.25 15.06 -19.81
CA SER A 146 14.47 14.23 -19.78
C SER A 146 15.56 14.72 -20.75
N ARG A 147 15.16 15.46 -21.79
CA ARG A 147 16.05 16.05 -22.80
C ARG A 147 16.42 17.51 -22.50
N ASN A 148 15.92 18.08 -21.40
CA ASN A 148 16.08 19.50 -21.07
C ASN A 148 15.75 20.43 -22.24
N LEU A 149 14.67 20.14 -22.98
CA LEU A 149 14.24 21.01 -24.06
C LEU A 149 13.74 22.34 -23.47
N PRO A 150 14.20 23.50 -23.99
CA PRO A 150 13.70 24.78 -23.54
C PRO A 150 12.23 24.95 -23.92
N LEU A 151 11.49 25.70 -23.10
CA LEU A 151 10.16 26.18 -23.44
C LEU A 151 10.23 26.99 -24.74
N LYS A 152 9.25 26.80 -25.61
CA LYS A 152 9.05 27.66 -26.77
C LYS A 152 8.56 29.04 -26.30
N GLY A 153 8.80 30.07 -27.11
CA GLY A 153 8.63 31.47 -26.69
C GLY A 153 7.20 31.84 -26.26
N ASP A 154 6.20 31.21 -26.86
CA ASP A 154 4.77 31.35 -26.54
C ASP A 154 4.33 30.54 -25.31
N GLU A 155 4.95 29.38 -25.07
CA GLU A 155 4.63 28.49 -23.94
C GLU A 155 4.88 29.16 -22.57
N LEU A 156 5.90 30.02 -22.45
CA LEU A 156 6.18 30.72 -21.19
C LEU A 156 5.09 31.75 -20.85
N GLU A 157 4.60 32.48 -21.84
CA GLU A 157 3.55 33.49 -21.62
C GLU A 157 2.20 32.82 -21.33
N GLU A 158 1.92 31.67 -21.95
CA GLU A 158 0.75 30.87 -21.63
C GLU A 158 0.83 30.28 -20.21
N ALA A 159 1.98 29.73 -19.82
CA ALA A 159 2.19 29.20 -18.47
C ALA A 159 2.03 30.27 -17.38
N LYS A 160 2.49 31.50 -17.62
CA LYS A 160 2.29 32.62 -16.69
C LYS A 160 0.81 32.92 -16.46
N LYS A 161 0.01 32.97 -17.53
CA LYS A 161 -1.44 33.21 -17.42
C LYS A 161 -2.13 32.11 -16.61
N LEU A 162 -1.82 30.84 -16.89
CA LEU A 162 -2.38 29.72 -16.15
C LEU A 162 -1.99 29.75 -14.66
N ALA A 163 -0.75 30.16 -14.34
CA ALA A 163 -0.30 30.29 -12.96
C ALA A 163 -1.00 31.44 -12.21
N GLU A 164 -1.35 32.53 -12.91
CA GLU A 164 -2.15 33.62 -12.34
C GLU A 164 -3.58 33.14 -12.03
N GLU A 165 -4.20 32.38 -12.92
CA GLU A 165 -5.55 31.81 -12.72
C GLU A 165 -5.62 30.86 -11.51
N LEU A 166 -4.57 30.08 -11.26
CA LEU A 166 -4.48 29.15 -10.12
C LEU A 166 -4.31 29.83 -8.76
N ASN A 167 -3.77 31.06 -8.70
CA ASN A 167 -3.53 31.80 -7.45
C ASN A 167 -4.73 32.64 -6.96
N VAL A 168 -5.89 32.55 -7.63
CA VAL A 168 -7.11 33.33 -7.31
C VAL A 168 -8.07 32.55 -6.38
N HIS A 169 -7.66 31.38 -5.88
CA HIS A 169 -8.42 30.54 -4.95
C HIS A 169 -7.67 30.34 -3.63
#